data_AF-A0A0S8GSF9-F1
#
_entry.id   AF-A0A0S8GSF9-F1
#
_cell.length_a   1.000
_cell.length_b   1.000
_cell.length_c   1.000
_cell.angle_alpha   90.00
_cell.angle_beta   90.00
_cell.angle_gamma   90.00
#
_symmetry.space_group_name_H-M   'P 1'
#
loop_
_entity.id
_entity.type
_entity.pdbx_description
1 polymer ?
#
loop_
_entity_poly.entity_id
_entity_poly.type
_entity_poly.pdbx_seq_one_letter_code
_entity_poly.pdbx_strand_id
1 'polypeptide(L)'
;MCYREPLVEVRDNGRRIIYGQVTPELAEEIFHRHIQGREILEEHVALDIAPDGTKRGSEADFHNFQTRIVLRNCGTIDPESIEEYEAVGGYQGIRKALRELTAEQIIQEVKDSGLRGRG
;
A
#
# COMPACT_ATOMS: atom_id res chain seq x y z
N MET A 1 -2.95 3.97 9.53
CA MET A 1 -2.07 4.75 10.41
C MET A 1 -2.42 6.24 10.33
N CYS A 2 -3.71 6.61 10.35
CA CYS A 2 -4.11 8.00 10.06
C CYS A 2 -3.60 9.02 11.09
N TYR A 3 -3.32 8.58 12.33
CA TYR A 3 -2.73 9.42 13.37
C TYR A 3 -1.25 9.78 13.12
N ARG A 4 -0.62 9.15 12.11
CA ARG A 4 0.75 9.42 11.69
C ARG A 4 0.83 10.24 10.41
N GLU A 5 -0.29 10.70 9.87
CA GLU A 5 -0.23 11.59 8.72
C GLU A 5 0.39 12.94 9.13
N PRO A 6 1.11 13.61 8.22
CA PRO A 6 1.44 13.19 6.85
C PRO A 6 2.49 12.07 6.81
N LEU A 7 2.27 11.08 5.94
CA LEU A 7 3.25 10.05 5.60
C LEU A 7 4.07 10.45 4.36
N VAL A 8 5.40 10.39 4.45
CA VAL A 8 6.31 10.60 3.31
C VAL A 8 7.08 9.32 3.04
N GLU A 9 7.09 8.88 1.78
CA GLU A 9 7.75 7.66 1.36
C GLU A 9 8.98 7.95 0.48
N VAL A 10 10.11 7.34 0.82
CA VAL A 10 11.32 7.27 -0.01
C VAL A 10 11.46 5.85 -0.54
N ARG A 11 11.57 5.71 -1.87
CA ARG A 11 11.75 4.41 -2.55
C ARG A 11 13.17 4.31 -3.13
N ASP A 12 13.90 3.27 -2.75
CA ASP A 12 15.23 3.00 -3.30
C ASP A 12 15.46 1.49 -3.45
N ASN A 13 15.83 1.04 -4.66
CA ASN A 13 16.13 -0.38 -4.96
C ASN A 13 15.09 -1.39 -4.43
N GLY A 14 13.80 -1.05 -4.51
CA GLY A 14 12.69 -1.88 -4.01
C GLY A 14 12.45 -1.83 -2.50
N ARG A 15 13.31 -1.12 -1.74
CA ARG A 15 13.06 -0.77 -0.33
C ARG A 15 12.18 0.47 -0.25
N ARG A 16 11.23 0.46 0.69
CA ARG A 16 10.30 1.56 0.94
C ARG A 16 10.46 2.04 2.37
N ILE A 17 10.95 3.25 2.56
CA ILE A 17 11.05 3.89 3.88
C ILE A 17 9.94 4.93 3.99
N ILE A 18 9.05 4.73 4.96
CA ILE A 18 7.90 5.59 5.22
C ILE A 18 8.12 6.31 6.55
N TYR A 19 8.28 7.62 6.46
CA TYR A 19 8.32 8.54 7.59
C TYR A 19 6.91 8.95 7.96
N GLY A 20 6.64 9.12 9.26
CA GLY A 20 5.35 9.60 9.74
C GLY A 20 5.44 10.88 10.55
N GLN A 21 4.30 11.56 10.66
CA GLN A 21 4.13 12.86 11.31
C GLN A 21 5.09 13.91 10.73
N VAL A 22 5.24 13.89 9.41
CA VAL A 22 6.23 14.70 8.72
C VAL A 22 5.81 16.17 8.73
N THR A 23 6.65 17.00 9.35
CA THR A 23 6.57 18.46 9.28
C THR A 23 7.40 18.97 8.10
N PRO A 24 7.22 20.23 7.65
CA PRO A 24 8.06 20.82 6.60
C PRO A 24 9.56 20.74 6.93
N GLU A 25 9.94 20.98 8.18
CA GLU A 25 11.33 20.93 8.64
C GLU A 25 11.89 19.50 8.56
N LEU A 26 11.10 18.51 8.99
CA LEU A 26 11.49 17.10 8.86
C LEU A 26 11.59 16.67 7.39
N ALA A 27 10.75 17.21 6.50
CA ALA A 27 10.83 16.94 5.08
C ALA A 27 12.14 17.45 4.46
N GLU A 28 12.59 18.66 4.83
CA GLU A 28 13.90 19.19 4.45
C GLU A 28 15.03 18.30 4.99
N GLU A 29 14.92 17.85 6.25
CA GLU A 29 15.92 16.97 6.85
C GLU A 29 15.99 15.60 6.15
N ILE A 30 14.84 15.00 5.83
CA ILE A 30 14.76 13.74 5.05
C ILE A 30 15.46 13.92 3.70
N PHE A 31 15.24 15.04 3.01
CA PHE A 31 15.90 15.31 1.74
C PHE A 31 17.44 15.37 1.88
N HIS A 32 17.94 16.14 2.84
CA HIS A 32 19.38 16.32 3.01
C HIS A 32 20.08 15.07 3.56
N ARG A 33 19.53 14.43 4.60
CA ARG A 33 20.19 13.29 5.26
C ARG A 33 19.93 11.98 4.55
N HIS A 34 18.69 11.67 4.20
CA HIS A 34 18.37 10.38 3.57
C HIS A 34 18.62 10.40 2.06
N ILE A 35 18.04 11.36 1.34
CA ILE A 35 18.14 11.35 -0.13
C ILE A 35 19.56 11.70 -0.59
N GLN A 36 20.15 12.79 -0.07
CA GLN A 36 21.51 13.19 -0.45
C GLN A 36 22.59 12.46 0.37
N GLY A 37 22.42 12.37 1.69
CA GLY A 37 23.41 11.80 2.60
C GLY A 37 23.38 10.27 2.76
N ARG A 38 22.34 9.58 2.25
CA ARG A 38 22.12 8.13 2.39
C ARG A 38 21.96 7.65 3.85
N GLU A 39 21.57 8.56 4.74
CA GLU A 39 21.37 8.31 6.16
C GLU A 39 19.88 8.27 6.51
N ILE A 40 19.40 7.15 7.06
CA ILE A 40 18.01 7.00 7.46
C ILE A 40 17.82 7.55 8.88
N LEU A 41 16.85 8.44 9.06
CA LEU A 41 16.41 8.92 10.37
C LEU A 41 15.49 7.89 11.06
N GLU A 42 16.08 6.84 11.62
CA GLU A 42 15.39 5.66 12.17
C GLU A 42 14.28 6.01 13.18
N GLU A 43 14.48 7.05 14.00
CA GLU A 43 13.52 7.52 15.01
C GLU A 43 12.21 8.05 14.41
N HIS A 44 12.23 8.49 13.14
CA HIS A 44 11.07 9.02 12.42
C HIS A 44 10.42 7.97 11.49
N VAL A 45 11.00 6.77 11.37
CA VAL A 45 10.48 5.72 10.51
C VAL A 45 9.22 5.09 11.12
N ALA A 46 8.10 5.28 10.43
CA ALA A 46 6.87 4.56 10.70
C ALA A 46 6.97 3.12 10.18
N LEU A 47 7.42 2.96 8.93
CA LEU A 47 7.51 1.65 8.29
C LEU A 47 8.70 1.59 7.33
N ASP A 48 9.56 0.60 7.49
CA ASP A 48 10.61 0.23 6.54
C ASP A 48 10.26 -1.13 5.96
N ILE A 49 10.02 -1.19 4.65
CA ILE A 49 9.71 -2.41 3.92
C ILE A 49 10.90 -2.76 3.03
N ALA A 50 11.58 -3.84 3.38
CA ALA A 50 12.68 -4.38 2.59
C ALA A 50 12.18 -5.09 1.31
N PRO A 51 13.03 -5.30 0.29
CA PRO A 51 12.64 -5.97 -0.96
C PRO A 51 12.11 -7.40 -0.78
N ASP A 52 12.52 -8.09 0.29
CA ASP A 52 12.05 -9.42 0.65
C ASP A 52 10.70 -9.40 1.39
N GLY A 53 10.13 -8.22 1.61
CA GLY A 53 8.87 -8.02 2.33
C GLY A 53 9.02 -7.90 3.85
N THR A 54 10.23 -7.99 4.40
CA THR A 54 10.49 -7.78 5.82
C THR A 54 10.12 -6.36 6.21
N LYS A 55 9.38 -6.19 7.31
CA LYS A 55 8.93 -4.88 7.80
C LYS A 55 9.55 -4.54 9.15
N ARG A 56 9.99 -3.30 9.29
CA ARG A 56 10.57 -2.71 10.51
C ARG A 56 9.97 -1.32 10.75
N GLY A 57 10.36 -0.70 11.86
CA GLY A 57 9.85 0.59 12.29
C GLY A 57 8.70 0.48 13.29
N SER A 58 8.25 1.64 13.77
CA SER A 58 7.29 1.73 14.87
C SER A 58 5.90 1.16 14.57
N GLU A 59 5.54 0.98 13.29
CA GLU A 59 4.25 0.46 12.84
C GLU A 59 4.33 -0.94 12.20
N ALA A 60 5.49 -1.60 12.26
CA ALA A 60 5.69 -2.90 11.63
C ALA A 60 4.70 -3.95 12.14
N ASP A 61 4.51 -4.05 13.46
CA ASP A 61 3.59 -5.01 14.08
C ASP A 61 2.14 -4.73 13.68
N PHE A 62 1.72 -3.47 13.75
CA PHE A 62 0.39 -3.04 13.30
C PHE A 62 0.11 -3.47 11.86
N HIS A 63 1.10 -3.36 10.97
CA HIS A 63 0.96 -3.78 9.58
C HIS A 63 1.03 -5.31 9.41
N ASN A 64 1.87 -6.01 10.18
CA ASN A 64 2.07 -7.46 10.06
C ASN A 64 0.85 -8.26 10.49
N PHE A 65 0.01 -7.74 11.39
CA PHE A 65 -1.23 -8.39 11.81
C PHE A 65 -2.41 -8.18 10.84
N GLN A 66 -2.21 -7.51 9.70
CA GLN A 66 -3.28 -7.22 8.75
C GLN A 66 -3.25 -8.14 7.53
N THR A 67 -4.42 -8.71 7.20
CA THR A 67 -4.65 -9.32 5.89
C THR A 67 -5.38 -8.32 4.98
N ARG A 68 -4.61 -7.60 4.15
CA ARG A 68 -5.14 -6.52 3.31
C ARG A 68 -5.67 -7.05 1.98
N ILE A 69 -6.85 -7.65 1.93
CA ILE A 69 -7.43 -8.15 0.66
C ILE A 69 -7.91 -6.98 -0.21
N VAL A 70 -8.84 -6.16 0.31
CA VAL A 70 -9.40 -5.01 -0.42
C VAL A 70 -8.39 -3.85 -0.51
N LEU A 71 -7.61 -3.64 0.57
CA LEU A 71 -6.67 -2.52 0.69
C LEU A 71 -5.24 -2.85 0.22
N ARG A 72 -5.02 -3.96 -0.50
CA ARG A 72 -3.67 -4.38 -0.94
C ARG A 72 -2.91 -3.32 -1.73
N ASN A 73 -3.63 -2.53 -2.53
CA ASN A 73 -3.03 -1.52 -3.41
C ASN A 73 -2.99 -0.11 -2.80
N CYS A 74 -3.73 0.12 -1.70
CA CYS A 74 -3.83 1.44 -1.06
C CYS A 74 -2.46 1.88 -0.53
N GLY A 75 -2.00 3.06 -0.95
CA GLY A 75 -0.69 3.61 -0.63
C GLY A 75 0.47 2.96 -1.39
N THR A 76 0.21 2.23 -2.46
CA THR A 76 1.26 1.62 -3.31
C THR A 76 1.22 2.16 -4.74
N ILE A 77 0.03 2.26 -5.32
CA ILE A 77 -0.22 2.84 -6.65
C ILE A 77 -0.74 4.27 -6.55
N ASP A 78 -0.59 5.03 -7.63
CA ASP A 78 -1.30 6.29 -7.84
C ASP A 78 -2.81 6.04 -7.97
N PRO A 79 -3.66 6.59 -7.09
CA PRO A 79 -5.10 6.43 -7.17
C PRO A 79 -5.74 7.11 -8.40
N GLU A 80 -5.06 8.03 -9.06
CA GLU A 80 -5.57 8.76 -10.24
C GLU A 80 -5.09 8.16 -11.58
N SER A 81 -4.15 7.21 -11.56
CA SER A 81 -3.70 6.51 -12.76
C SER A 81 -4.49 5.22 -13.00
N ILE A 82 -5.19 5.18 -14.13
CA ILE A 82 -5.84 3.96 -14.62
C ILE A 82 -4.80 2.90 -14.99
N GLU A 83 -3.69 3.33 -15.58
CA GLU A 83 -2.62 2.46 -16.07
C GLU A 83 -1.94 1.71 -14.92
N GLU A 84 -1.64 2.39 -13.82
CA GLU A 84 -1.11 1.73 -12.62
C GLU A 84 -2.12 0.75 -12.03
N TYR A 85 -3.40 1.13 -11.97
CA TYR A 85 -4.44 0.24 -11.48
C TYR A 85 -4.55 -1.02 -12.34
N GLU A 86 -4.52 -0.90 -13.67
CA GLU A 86 -4.51 -2.04 -14.58
C GLU A 86 -3.25 -2.91 -14.43
N ALA A 87 -2.08 -2.29 -14.27
CA ALA A 87 -0.80 -3.00 -14.11
C ALA A 87 -0.80 -3.92 -12.87
N VAL A 88 -1.54 -3.57 -11.81
CA VAL A 88 -1.70 -4.39 -10.60
C VAL A 88 -2.94 -5.30 -10.63
N GLY A 89 -3.49 -5.57 -11.81
CA GLY A 89 -4.64 -6.47 -12.01
C GLY A 89 -6.00 -5.82 -11.78
N GLY A 90 -6.06 -4.48 -11.76
CA GLY A 90 -7.31 -3.73 -11.82
C GLY A 90 -8.15 -4.12 -13.03
N TYR A 91 -9.46 -4.04 -12.87
CA TYR A 91 -10.48 -4.44 -13.86
C TYR A 91 -10.45 -5.91 -14.34
N GLN A 92 -9.55 -6.77 -13.88
CA GLN A 92 -9.56 -8.18 -14.28
C GLN A 92 -10.88 -8.87 -13.92
N GLY A 93 -11.42 -8.60 -12.72
CA GLY A 93 -12.70 -9.16 -12.29
C GLY A 93 -13.88 -8.75 -13.18
N ILE A 94 -13.98 -7.47 -13.57
CA ILE A 94 -15.05 -7.01 -14.47
C ILE A 94 -14.85 -7.53 -15.90
N ARG A 95 -13.61 -7.63 -16.38
CA ARG A 95 -13.30 -8.21 -17.70
C ARG A 95 -13.73 -9.69 -17.75
N LYS A 96 -13.42 -10.49 -16.72
CA LYS A 96 -13.89 -11.87 -16.57
C LYS A 96 -15.42 -11.92 -16.54
N ALA A 97 -16.04 -11.12 -15.68
CA ALA A 97 -17.50 -11.08 -15.53
C ALA A 97 -18.22 -10.76 -16.85
N LEU A 98 -17.70 -9.82 -17.65
CA LEU A 98 -18.35 -9.39 -18.90
C LEU A 98 -18.11 -10.32 -20.08
N ARG A 99 -16.97 -11.02 -20.11
CA ARG A 99 -16.53 -11.77 -21.31
C ARG A 99 -16.62 -13.28 -21.16
N GLU A 100 -16.58 -13.79 -19.93
CA GLU A 100 -16.38 -15.22 -19.66
C GLU A 100 -17.51 -15.85 -18.84
N LEU A 101 -18.29 -15.05 -18.10
CA LEU A 101 -19.31 -15.55 -17.17
C LEU A 101 -20.73 -15.12 -17.56
N THR A 102 -21.69 -16.00 -17.33
CA THR A 102 -23.11 -15.63 -17.31
C THR A 102 -23.50 -14.98 -15.99
N ALA A 103 -24.67 -14.34 -15.94
CA ALA A 103 -25.21 -13.76 -14.71
C ALA A 103 -25.31 -14.80 -13.58
N GLU A 104 -25.78 -16.01 -13.88
CA GLU A 104 -25.91 -17.10 -12.91
C GLU A 104 -24.56 -17.53 -12.34
N GLN A 105 -23.53 -17.61 -13.19
CA GLN A 105 -22.17 -17.96 -12.77
C GLN A 105 -21.56 -16.87 -11.88
N ILE A 106 -21.79 -15.59 -12.20
CA ILE A 106 -21.34 -14.48 -11.35
C ILE A 106 -22.00 -14.56 -9.97
N ILE A 107 -23.32 -14.80 -9.92
CA ILE A 107 -24.05 -14.95 -8.66
C ILE A 107 -23.48 -16.13 -7.85
N GLN A 108 -23.18 -17.25 -8.50
CA GLN A 108 -22.63 -18.42 -7.83
C GLN A 108 -21.23 -18.17 -7.28
N GLU A 109 -20.33 -17.53 -8.05
CA GLU A 109 -18.98 -17.19 -7.59
C GLU A 109 -19.01 -16.30 -6.33
N VAL A 110 -19.90 -15.31 -6.30
CA VAL A 110 -20.06 -14.44 -5.13
C VAL A 110 -20.64 -15.22 -3.93
N LYS A 111 -21.60 -16.13 -4.14
CA LYS A 111 -22.12 -17.00 -3.08
C LYS A 111 -21.03 -17.92 -2.51
N ASP A 112 -20.24 -18.55 -3.38
CA ASP A 112 -19.18 -19.48 -3.02
C ASP A 112 -18.04 -18.78 -2.26
N SER A 113 -17.82 -17.49 -2.51
CA SER A 113 -16.85 -16.68 -1.75
C SER A 113 -17.22 -16.49 -0.27
N GLY A 114 -18.47 -16.75 0.12
CA GLY A 114 -18.96 -16.51 1.47
C GLY A 114 -19.02 -15.02 1.85
N LEU A 115 -19.00 -14.11 0.87
CA LEU A 115 -19.11 -12.68 1.12
C LEU A 115 -20.42 -12.35 1.83
N ARG A 116 -20.33 -11.49 2.85
CA ARG A 116 -21.47 -10.99 3.63
C ARG A 116 -21.53 -9.47 3.55
N GLY A 117 -22.70 -8.90 3.84
CA GLY A 117 -22.87 -7.45 3.96
C GLY A 117 -21.88 -6.84 4.94
N ARG A 118 -21.29 -5.70 4.57
CA ARG A 118 -20.32 -4.93 5.37
C ARG A 118 -20.89 -3.60 5.89
N GLY A 119 -22.20 -3.41 5.70
CA GLY A 119 -22.97 -2.27 6.21
C GLY A 119 -23.60 -2.55 7.56
#